data_AF-A0A2T6G2Y2-F1
#
_entry.id   AF-A0A2T6G2Y2-F1
#
_cell.length_a   1.000
_cell.length_b   1.000
_cell.length_c   1.000
_cell.angle_alpha   90.00
_cell.angle_beta   90.00
_cell.angle_gamma   90.00
#
_symmetry.space_group_name_H-M   'P 1'
#
loop_
_entity.id
_entity.type
_entity.pdbx_description
1 polymer ?
#
loop_
_entity_poly.entity_id
_entity_poly.type
_entity_poly.pdbx_seq_one_letter_code
_entity_poly.pdbx_strand_id
1 'polypeptide(L)'
;SAPGGEDAAASAPQPAAAAPVAALGACPRAGCRGSIIRGKRGYGCSAYKTGCTFVIWKDSFGASLTDAAIAYLLKHGRTALMRLVDEQGRPVEGRLVLQDPNTGQLRLEPVSS
;
A
#
# COMPACT_ATOMS: atom_id res chain seq x y z
N SER A 1 14.06 23.87 -53.27
CA SER A 1 14.63 22.55 -52.96
C SER A 1 14.92 22.47 -51.48
N ALA A 2 14.19 21.62 -50.76
CA ALA A 2 14.40 21.33 -49.35
C ALA A 2 15.12 19.99 -49.21
N PRO A 3 15.89 19.78 -48.13
CA PRO A 3 16.02 18.46 -47.53
C PRO A 3 15.33 18.42 -46.15
N GLY A 4 14.64 17.32 -45.88
CA GLY A 4 13.99 17.03 -44.60
C GLY A 4 14.97 16.59 -43.51
N GLY A 5 14.42 16.32 -42.33
CA GLY A 5 15.13 15.74 -41.20
C GLY A 5 14.17 15.47 -40.05
N GLU A 6 13.85 14.20 -39.87
CA GLU A 6 13.03 13.63 -38.80
C GLU A 6 13.78 13.55 -37.47
N ASP A 7 12.98 13.43 -36.40
CA ASP A 7 13.24 12.73 -35.15
C ASP A 7 13.64 13.52 -33.88
N ALA A 8 13.08 12.97 -32.79
CA ALA A 8 13.59 12.94 -31.43
C ALA A 8 12.88 13.81 -30.36
N ALA A 9 12.05 13.08 -29.60
CA ALA A 9 11.86 13.19 -28.15
C ALA A 9 10.70 14.04 -27.63
N ALA A 10 9.48 13.64 -28.01
CA ALA A 10 8.40 13.62 -27.03
C ALA A 10 8.54 12.38 -26.12
N SER A 11 8.25 12.58 -24.83
CA SER A 11 7.99 11.56 -23.79
C SER A 11 9.18 11.08 -22.96
N ALA A 12 9.40 11.72 -21.82
CA ALA A 12 8.87 11.22 -20.54
C ALA A 12 9.29 12.18 -19.41
N PRO A 13 8.40 12.59 -18.48
CA PRO A 13 8.89 13.07 -17.22
C PRO A 13 9.63 11.91 -16.54
N GLN A 14 10.96 12.06 -16.48
CA GLN A 14 11.87 11.27 -15.66
C GLN A 14 11.20 11.01 -14.31
N PRO A 15 11.06 9.76 -13.82
CA PRO A 15 10.53 9.56 -12.49
C PRO A 15 11.54 10.19 -11.54
N ALA A 16 11.16 11.34 -10.99
CA ALA A 16 11.90 12.03 -9.97
C ALA A 16 12.33 11.00 -8.93
N ALA A 17 13.63 10.90 -8.74
CA ALA A 17 14.27 10.16 -7.67
C ALA A 17 13.68 10.65 -6.34
N ALA A 18 12.58 10.05 -5.92
CA ALA A 18 12.12 10.14 -4.57
C ALA A 18 13.17 9.44 -3.72
N ALA A 19 13.64 10.12 -2.67
CA ALA A 19 14.46 9.57 -1.60
C ALA A 19 14.02 8.12 -1.28
N PRO A 20 14.95 7.22 -0.89
CA PRO A 20 14.63 5.81 -0.71
C PRO A 20 13.46 5.68 0.26
N VAL A 21 12.28 5.40 -0.30
CA VAL A 21 11.08 5.19 0.50
C VAL A 21 11.34 3.89 1.23
N ALA A 22 11.46 3.95 2.55
CA ALA A 22 11.77 2.79 3.36
C ALA A 22 10.77 1.66 3.05
N ALA A 23 11.30 0.54 2.56
CA ALA A 23 10.49 -0.65 2.31
C ALA A 23 10.04 -1.22 3.65
N LEU A 24 8.72 -1.33 3.83
CA LEU A 24 8.10 -1.86 5.05
C LEU A 24 8.06 -3.38 5.08
N GLY A 25 8.09 -4.00 3.90
CA GLY A 25 8.07 -5.44 3.71
C GLY A 25 7.90 -5.82 2.25
N ALA A 26 8.02 -7.12 1.96
CA ALA A 26 7.72 -7.65 0.63
C ALA A 26 6.22 -7.58 0.34
N CYS A 27 5.86 -7.40 -0.93
CA CYS A 27 4.47 -7.48 -1.36
C CYS A 27 3.95 -8.93 -1.18
N PRO A 28 2.80 -9.15 -0.53
CA PRO A 28 2.26 -10.50 -0.32
C PRO A 28 1.56 -11.06 -1.57
N ARG A 29 1.38 -10.24 -2.61
CA ARG A 29 0.78 -10.66 -3.88
C ARG A 29 1.67 -11.68 -4.58
N ALA A 30 1.10 -12.84 -4.91
CA ALA A 30 1.79 -13.87 -5.67
C ALA A 30 2.25 -13.33 -7.03
N GLY A 31 3.52 -13.60 -7.38
CA GLY A 31 4.15 -13.11 -8.62
C GLY A 31 4.60 -11.65 -8.59
N CYS A 32 4.38 -10.92 -7.48
CA CYS A 32 4.91 -9.59 -7.31
C CYS A 32 6.28 -9.64 -6.60
N ARG A 33 7.30 -9.03 -7.22
CA ARG A 33 8.66 -8.88 -6.62
C ARG A 33 8.89 -7.48 -6.05
N GLY A 34 7.81 -6.70 -5.91
CA GLY A 34 7.85 -5.36 -5.34
C GLY A 34 7.85 -5.36 -3.82
N SER A 35 8.15 -4.20 -3.25
CA SER A 35 8.13 -3.97 -1.81
C SER A 35 7.03 -2.98 -1.46
N ILE A 36 6.41 -3.16 -0.31
CA ILE A 36 5.42 -2.22 0.20
C ILE A 36 6.15 -0.99 0.72
N ILE A 37 5.72 0.18 0.25
CA ILE A 37 6.28 1.47 0.58
C ILE A 37 5.19 2.40 1.08
N ARG A 38 5.57 3.35 1.94
CA ARG A 38 4.65 4.40 2.41
C ARG A 38 4.48 5.48 1.33
N GLY A 39 3.25 5.66 0.87
CA GLY A 39 2.85 6.78 0.02
C GLY A 39 2.15 7.90 0.80
N LYS A 40 1.72 8.95 0.10
CA LYS A 40 1.01 10.10 0.72
C LYS A 40 -0.35 9.72 1.32
N ARG A 41 -1.11 8.85 0.64
CA ARG A 41 -2.49 8.47 1.01
C ARG A 41 -2.59 7.12 1.74
N GLY A 42 -1.52 6.33 1.75
CA GLY A 42 -1.53 4.96 2.25
C GLY A 42 -0.27 4.22 1.87
N TYR A 43 -0.31 2.89 1.96
CA TYR A 43 0.80 2.00 1.73
C TYR A 43 0.56 1.22 0.44
N GLY A 44 1.46 1.33 -0.51
CA GLY A 44 1.31 0.71 -1.83
C GLY A 44 2.52 -0.13 -2.20
N CYS A 45 2.34 -1.08 -3.11
CA CYS A 45 3.48 -1.78 -3.67
C CYS A 45 4.30 -0.86 -4.59
N SER A 46 5.63 -0.91 -4.50
CA SER A 46 6.53 -0.18 -5.41
C SER A 46 6.35 -0.58 -6.88
N ALA A 47 5.92 -1.82 -7.11
CA ALA A 47 5.61 -2.38 -8.42
C ALA A 47 4.17 -2.06 -8.90
N TYR A 48 3.52 -1.03 -8.35
CA TYR A 48 2.16 -0.67 -8.77
C TYR A 48 2.08 -0.31 -10.26
N LYS A 49 3.13 0.33 -10.78
CA LYS A 49 3.24 0.68 -12.21
C LYS A 49 3.33 -0.53 -13.14
N THR A 50 3.78 -1.69 -12.63
CA THR A 50 3.88 -2.92 -13.43
C THR A 50 2.63 -3.81 -13.29
N GLY A 51 1.54 -3.29 -12.71
CA GLY A 51 0.26 -4.00 -12.58
C GLY A 51 -0.04 -4.50 -11.16
N CYS A 52 0.77 -4.15 -10.15
CA CYS A 52 0.41 -4.44 -8.77
C CYS A 52 -0.69 -3.49 -8.28
N THR A 53 -1.81 -4.04 -7.83
CA THR A 53 -2.97 -3.30 -7.32
C THR A 53 -3.01 -3.24 -5.80
N PHE A 54 -1.96 -3.72 -5.13
CA PHE A 54 -1.90 -3.76 -3.68
C PHE A 54 -1.82 -2.34 -3.11
N VAL A 55 -2.87 -1.94 -2.40
CA VAL A 55 -2.93 -0.67 -1.70
C VAL A 55 -3.68 -0.82 -0.38
N ILE A 56 -3.08 -0.30 0.69
CA ILE A 56 -3.68 -0.19 2.01
C ILE A 56 -3.86 1.28 2.33
N TRP A 57 -5.09 1.70 2.59
CA TRP A 57 -5.38 3.09 2.94
C TRP A 57 -5.16 3.31 4.43
N LYS A 58 -4.45 4.39 4.79
CA LYS A 58 -4.19 4.70 6.19
C LYS A 58 -5.48 5.06 6.95
N ASP A 59 -6.44 5.67 6.25
CA ASP A 59 -7.75 6.08 6.79
C ASP A 59 -8.79 4.95 6.83
N SER A 60 -8.41 3.71 6.51
CA SER A 60 -9.34 2.57 6.63
C SER A 60 -9.68 2.29 8.09
N PHE A 61 -10.98 2.07 8.37
CA PHE A 61 -11.50 1.74 9.70
C PHE A 61 -11.10 2.74 10.79
N GLY A 62 -10.93 4.02 10.45
CA GLY A 62 -10.50 5.08 11.37
C GLY A 62 -9.16 4.80 12.07
N ALA A 63 -8.37 3.88 11.52
CA ALA A 63 -7.11 3.43 12.10
C ALA A 63 -6.00 4.46 11.84
N SER A 64 -5.02 4.52 12.73
CA SER A 64 -3.72 5.14 12.41
C SER A 64 -2.71 4.04 12.09
N LEU A 65 -2.74 3.54 10.85
CA LEU A 65 -1.78 2.55 10.39
C LEU A 65 -0.37 3.15 10.35
N THR A 66 0.50 2.68 11.22
CA THR A 66 1.93 3.04 11.26
C THR A 66 2.76 2.10 10.39
N ASP A 67 3.98 2.50 10.06
CA ASP A 67 4.94 1.68 9.31
C ASP A 67 5.16 0.31 9.98
N ALA A 68 5.25 0.31 11.31
CA ALA A 68 5.37 -0.91 12.11
C ALA A 68 4.11 -1.79 12.04
N ALA A 69 2.91 -1.20 12.08
CA ALA A 69 1.66 -1.95 11.95
C ALA A 69 1.55 -2.62 10.57
N ILE A 70 1.97 -1.94 9.51
CA ILE A 70 2.00 -2.49 8.15
C ILE A 70 3.05 -3.59 8.03
N ALA A 71 4.27 -3.36 8.51
CA ALA A 71 5.30 -4.40 8.52
C ALA A 71 4.82 -5.67 9.27
N TYR A 72 4.14 -5.49 10.40
CA TYR A 72 3.55 -6.59 11.16
C TYR A 72 2.42 -7.29 10.39
N LEU A 73 1.52 -6.53 9.77
CA LEU A 73 0.46 -7.04 8.89
C LEU A 73 0.99 -7.86 7.72
N LEU A 74 2.06 -7.40 7.07
CA LEU A 74 2.69 -8.13 5.95
C LEU A 74 3.34 -9.43 6.40
N LYS A 75 3.91 -9.44 7.61
CA LYS A 75 4.59 -10.61 8.17
C LYS A 75 3.62 -11.65 8.74
N HIS A 76 2.56 -11.21 9.40
CA HIS A 76 1.63 -12.08 10.14
C HIS A 76 0.24 -12.22 9.49
N GLY A 77 -0.05 -11.47 8.44
CA GLY A 77 -1.38 -11.37 7.83
C GLY A 77 -2.39 -10.56 8.65
N ARG A 78 -1.99 -10.00 9.79
CA ARG A 78 -2.84 -9.20 10.68
C ARG A 78 -2.04 -8.14 11.42
N THR A 79 -2.66 -7.02 11.82
CA THR A 79 -2.04 -6.03 12.69
C THR A 79 -2.04 -6.49 14.15
N ALA A 80 -1.27 -5.78 14.98
CA ALA A 80 -1.46 -5.83 16.42
C ALA A 80 -2.87 -5.30 16.80
N LEU A 81 -3.28 -5.62 18.03
CA LEU A 81 -4.48 -5.06 18.63
C LEU A 81 -4.37 -3.52 18.68
N MET A 82 -5.36 -2.84 18.14
CA MET A 82 -5.41 -1.38 18.09
C MET A 82 -6.84 -0.87 18.17
N ARG A 83 -6.99 0.43 18.43
CA ARG A 83 -8.27 1.11 18.33
C ARG A 83 -8.61 1.34 16.87
N LEU A 84 -9.77 0.85 16.49
CA LEU A 84 -10.36 0.93 15.17
C LEU A 84 -11.75 1.52 15.31
N VAL A 85 -12.37 1.82 14.18
CA VAL A 85 -13.72 2.35 14.08
C VAL A 85 -14.53 1.36 13.25
N ASP A 86 -15.65 0.90 13.81
CA ASP A 86 -16.57 0.02 13.10
C ASP A 86 -17.36 0.78 12.02
N GLU A 87 -18.17 0.05 11.25
CA GLU A 87 -19.00 0.64 10.19
C GLU A 87 -20.03 1.65 10.72
N GLN A 88 -20.32 1.64 12.03
CA GLN A 88 -21.23 2.57 12.70
C GLN A 88 -20.50 3.80 13.26
N GLY A 89 -19.18 3.93 13.04
CA GLY A 89 -18.40 5.04 13.57
C GLY A 89 -18.02 4.87 15.05
N ARG A 90 -18.20 3.68 15.64
CA ARG A 90 -17.92 3.43 17.05
C ARG A 90 -16.48 2.97 17.24
N PRO A 91 -15.75 3.51 18.24
CA PRO A 91 -14.42 3.03 18.57
C PRO A 91 -14.52 1.62 19.12
N VAL A 92 -13.84 0.68 18.46
CA VAL A 92 -13.76 -0.73 18.85
C VAL A 92 -12.29 -1.13 18.97
N GLU A 93 -11.99 -2.00 19.92
CA GLU A 93 -10.69 -2.64 19.98
C GLU A 93 -10.70 -3.85 19.04
N GLY A 94 -9.72 -3.91 18.15
CA GLY A 94 -9.68 -4.93 17.12
C GLY A 94 -8.35 -4.98 16.41
N ARG A 95 -8.28 -5.84 15.41
CA ARG A 95 -7.14 -5.96 14.52
C ARG A 95 -7.59 -5.93 13.08
N LEU A 96 -6.75 -5.37 12.21
CA LEU A 96 -6.96 -5.40 10.78
C LEU A 96 -6.29 -6.65 10.23
N VAL A 97 -7.06 -7.48 9.54
CA VAL A 97 -6.59 -8.71 8.91
C VAL A 97 -6.52 -8.46 7.41
N LEU A 98 -5.44 -8.90 6.77
CA LEU A 98 -5.30 -8.84 5.32
C LEU A 98 -6.24 -9.88 4.70
N GLN A 99 -7.38 -9.42 4.21
CA GLN A 99 -8.40 -10.27 3.61
C GLN A 99 -7.98 -10.73 2.20
N ASP A 100 -7.37 -9.83 1.42
CA ASP A 100 -6.88 -10.16 0.08
C ASP A 100 -5.46 -9.61 -0.14
N PRO A 101 -4.44 -10.50 -0.22
CA PRO A 101 -3.06 -10.10 -0.45
C PRO A 101 -2.78 -9.61 -1.89
N ASN A 102 -3.71 -9.76 -2.82
CA ASN A 102 -3.56 -9.27 -4.20
C ASN A 102 -3.94 -7.79 -4.33
N THR A 103 -4.98 -7.38 -3.60
CA THR A 103 -5.55 -6.02 -3.66
C THR A 103 -5.18 -5.17 -2.45
N GLY A 104 -4.80 -5.78 -1.33
CA GLY A 104 -4.57 -5.06 -0.07
C GLY A 104 -5.85 -4.80 0.72
N GLN A 105 -6.94 -5.51 0.39
CA GLN A 105 -8.20 -5.40 1.13
C GLN A 105 -8.01 -5.84 2.58
N LEU A 106 -8.45 -4.99 3.51
CA LEU A 106 -8.39 -5.24 4.94
C LEU A 106 -9.79 -5.53 5.47
N ARG A 107 -9.86 -6.43 6.45
CA ARG A 107 -11.04 -6.72 7.26
C ARG A 107 -10.78 -6.27 8.69
N LEU A 108 -11.76 -5.61 9.29
CA LEU A 108 -11.82 -5.39 10.73
C LEU A 108 -12.24 -6.68 11.45
N GLU A 109 -11.38 -7.18 12.33
CA GLU A 109 -11.72 -8.24 13.28
C GLU A 109 -11.81 -7.63 14.69
N PRO A 110 -13.03 -7.36 15.19
CA PRO A 110 -13.21 -6.86 16.55
C PRO A 110 -12.84 -7.95 17.55
N VAL A 111 -12.11 -7.58 18.61
CA VAL A 111 -11.88 -8.48 19.74
C VAL A 111 -12.91 -8.16 20.83
N SER A 112 -14.12 -8.67 20.64
CA SER A 112 -15.11 -8.64 21.71
C SER A 112 -14.61 -9.54 22.84
N SER A 113 -14.37 -8.95 24.02
CA SER A 113 -14.22 -9.72 25.26
C SER A 113 -15.59 -10.06 25.83
#